data_AF-A0A6L3JQY2-F1
#
_entry.id   AF-A0A6L3JQY2-F1
#
_cell.length_a   1.000
_cell.length_b   1.000
_cell.length_c   1.000
_cell.angle_alpha   90.00
_cell.angle_beta   90.00
_cell.angle_gamma   90.00
#
_symmetry.space_group_name_H-M   'P 1'
#
loop_
_entity.id
_entity.type
_entity.pdbx_description
1 polymer ?
#
loop_
_entity_poly.entity_id
_entity_poly.type
_entity_poly.pdbx_seq_one_letter_code
_entity_poly.pdbx_strand_id
1 'polypeptide(L)'
;MKKEIFNLFAILEKYSINFNEYMLAKMIAWGQANQNAEVVEEYFSMRMCARGNTIELLEGLKNAKIIGESYEIPQKGSNLDLHSIPMNEELAKELLQEN
;
A
#
# COMPACT_ATOMS: atom_id res chain seq x y z
N MET A 1 8.36 18.41 4.01
CA MET A 1 9.33 17.53 4.72
C MET A 1 9.00 17.24 6.19
N LYS A 2 9.07 18.19 7.15
CA LYS A 2 8.75 17.86 8.57
C LYS A 2 7.33 17.34 8.77
N LYS A 3 6.33 18.01 8.16
CA LYS A 3 4.91 17.64 8.26
C LYS A 3 4.63 16.26 7.67
N GLU A 4 5.22 15.94 6.51
CA GLU A 4 5.12 14.62 5.87
C GLU A 4 5.65 13.48 6.74
N ILE A 5 6.79 13.69 7.41
CA ILE A 5 7.37 12.67 8.30
C ILE A 5 6.49 12.44 9.53
N PHE A 6 5.92 13.50 10.12
CA PHE A 6 4.97 13.35 11.23
C PHE A 6 3.69 12.64 10.81
N ASN A 7 3.15 12.96 9.62
CA ASN A 7 1.98 12.27 9.08
C ASN A 7 2.26 10.80 8.82
N LEU A 8 3.46 10.47 8.30
CA LEU A 8 3.89 9.09 8.16
C LEU A 8 3.85 8.37 9.51
N PHE A 9 4.50 8.90 10.55
CA PHE A 9 4.51 8.26 11.87
C PHE A 9 3.11 8.11 12.47
N ALA A 10 2.25 9.12 12.30
CA ALA A 10 0.86 9.05 12.75
C ALA A 10 0.08 7.91 12.05
N ILE A 11 0.26 7.71 10.75
CA ILE A 11 -0.38 6.62 10.01
C ILE A 11 0.16 5.26 10.46
N LEU A 12 1.48 5.13 10.59
CA LEU A 12 2.11 3.88 11.06
C LEU A 12 1.55 3.46 12.42
N GLU A 13 1.43 4.42 13.35
CA GLU A 13 0.89 4.17 14.69
C GLU A 13 -0.63 3.89 14.66
N LYS A 14 -1.41 4.74 13.97
CA LYS A 14 -2.87 4.62 13.89
C LYS A 14 -3.32 3.27 13.33
N TYR A 15 -2.65 2.80 12.28
CA TYR A 15 -3.02 1.56 11.60
C TYR A 15 -2.16 0.36 12.02
N SER A 16 -1.22 0.55 12.96
CA SER A 16 -0.34 -0.52 13.45
C SER A 16 0.40 -1.26 12.33
N ILE A 17 0.94 -0.51 11.37
CA ILE A 17 1.69 -1.02 10.23
C ILE A 17 3.13 -0.54 10.24
N ASN A 18 4.00 -1.29 9.55
CA ASN A 18 5.38 -0.90 9.32
C ASN A 18 5.54 -0.03 8.05
N PHE A 19 6.74 0.50 7.86
CA PHE A 19 7.04 1.38 6.73
C PHE A 19 6.82 0.73 5.36
N ASN A 20 7.14 -0.56 5.19
CA ASN A 20 7.00 -1.24 3.91
C ASN A 20 5.52 -1.50 3.57
N GLU A 21 4.72 -1.85 4.58
CA GLU A 21 3.26 -1.96 4.47
C GLU A 21 2.65 -0.61 4.10
N TYR A 22 3.07 0.47 4.76
CA TYR A 22 2.66 1.84 4.40
C TYR A 22 2.98 2.17 2.93
N MET A 23 4.20 1.88 2.49
CA MET A 23 4.61 2.15 1.12
C MET A 23 3.76 1.37 0.12
N LEU A 24 3.51 0.09 0.38
CA LEU A 24 2.63 -0.72 -0.46
C LEU A 24 1.21 -0.16 -0.49
N ALA A 25 0.62 0.13 0.67
CA ALA A 25 -0.72 0.73 0.77
C ALA A 25 -0.83 2.04 -0.02
N LYS A 26 0.22 2.87 0.02
CA LYS A 26 0.30 4.12 -0.74
C LYS A 26 0.35 3.89 -2.25
N MET A 27 1.14 2.92 -2.72
CA MET A 27 1.20 2.57 -4.15
C MET A 27 -0.13 2.00 -4.64
N ILE A 28 -0.81 1.18 -3.83
CA ILE A 28 -2.15 0.68 -4.14
C ILE A 28 -3.13 1.86 -4.27
N ALA A 29 -3.16 2.75 -3.28
CA ALA A 29 -4.05 3.92 -3.30
C ALA A 29 -3.80 4.81 -4.52
N TRP A 30 -2.54 5.13 -4.82
CA TRP A 30 -2.18 5.91 -6.01
C TRP A 30 -2.55 5.21 -7.33
N GLY A 31 -2.28 3.90 -7.44
CA GLY A 31 -2.71 3.11 -8.59
C GLY A 31 -4.22 3.13 -8.78
N GLN A 32 -4.99 2.94 -7.71
CA GLN A 32 -6.45 2.98 -7.74
C GLN A 32 -7.01 4.35 -8.15
N ALA A 33 -6.35 5.44 -7.72
CA ALA A 33 -6.72 6.81 -8.04
C ALA A 33 -6.19 7.30 -9.40
N ASN A 34 -5.41 6.48 -10.12
CA ASN A 34 -4.66 6.88 -11.32
C ASN A 34 -3.74 8.12 -11.08
N GLN A 35 -3.13 8.20 -9.90
CA GLN A 35 -2.18 9.25 -9.53
C GLN A 35 -0.75 8.70 -9.48
N ASN A 36 0.24 9.56 -9.74
CA ASN A 36 1.67 9.22 -9.60
C ASN A 36 2.07 7.92 -10.34
N ALA A 37 1.52 7.70 -11.54
CA ALA A 37 1.66 6.45 -12.29
C ALA A 37 3.13 6.02 -12.49
N GLU A 38 4.03 6.97 -12.79
CA GLU A 38 5.46 6.71 -12.94
C GLU A 38 6.10 6.16 -11.64
N VAL A 39 5.69 6.68 -10.48
CA VAL A 39 6.20 6.24 -9.17
C VAL A 39 5.66 4.86 -8.82
N VAL A 40 4.39 4.61 -9.12
CA VAL A 40 3.76 3.30 -8.93
C VAL A 40 4.46 2.25 -9.81
N GLU A 41 4.67 2.55 -11.09
CA GLU A 41 5.37 1.66 -12.02
C GLU A 41 6.79 1.37 -11.54
N GLU A 42 7.55 2.40 -11.15
CA GLU A 42 8.92 2.23 -10.67
C GLU A 42 8.97 1.41 -9.38
N TYR A 43 8.06 1.64 -8.43
CA TYR A 43 7.98 0.84 -7.21
C TYR A 43 7.84 -0.66 -7.51
N PHE A 44 6.96 -1.03 -8.45
CA PHE A 44 6.75 -2.41 -8.85
C PHE A 44 7.84 -2.97 -9.79
N SER A 45 8.64 -2.10 -10.43
CA SER A 45 9.82 -2.47 -11.22
C SER A 45 11.00 -2.88 -10.32
N MET A 46 11.12 -2.29 -9.13
CA MET A 46 12.21 -2.52 -8.18
C MET A 46 12.20 -3.93 -7.59
N ARG A 47 13.39 -4.59 -7.64
CA ARG A 47 13.57 -5.96 -7.12
C ARG A 47 13.37 -6.08 -5.60
N MET A 48 13.76 -5.05 -4.84
CA MET A 48 13.86 -5.10 -3.37
C MET A 48 12.53 -4.84 -2.65
N CYS A 49 11.66 -3.99 -3.19
CA CYS A 49 10.47 -3.51 -2.47
C CYS A 49 9.17 -4.23 -2.86
N ALA A 50 9.06 -4.71 -4.12
CA ALA A 50 7.78 -5.19 -4.65
C ALA A 50 7.80 -6.64 -5.19
N ARG A 51 8.96 -7.24 -5.49
CA ARG A 51 9.00 -8.59 -6.09
C ARG A 51 9.22 -9.72 -5.09
N GLY A 52 9.94 -9.47 -4.00
CA GLY A 52 10.25 -10.48 -2.98
C GLY A 52 9.15 -10.67 -1.95
N ASN A 53 8.56 -9.56 -1.48
CA ASN A 53 7.79 -9.55 -0.22
C ASN A 53 6.34 -9.09 -0.40
N THR A 54 5.85 -8.83 -1.61
CA THR A 54 4.48 -8.29 -1.82
C THR A 54 3.40 -9.18 -1.21
N ILE A 55 3.55 -10.51 -1.27
CA ILE A 55 2.62 -11.43 -0.62
C ILE A 55 2.61 -11.22 0.90
N GLU A 56 3.79 -11.16 1.53
CA GLU A 56 3.93 -10.93 2.98
C GLU A 56 3.40 -9.55 3.39
N LEU A 57 3.63 -8.52 2.58
CA LEU A 57 3.13 -7.17 2.84
C LEU A 57 1.60 -7.10 2.70
N LEU A 58 1.02 -7.77 1.70
CA LEU A 58 -0.43 -7.85 1.55
C LEU A 58 -1.06 -8.61 2.73
N GLU A 59 -0.44 -9.68 3.21
CA GLU A 59 -0.86 -10.37 4.45
C GLU A 59 -0.78 -9.44 5.67
N GLY A 60 0.29 -8.64 5.80
CA GLY A 60 0.42 -7.62 6.82
C GLY A 60 -0.72 -6.59 6.78
N LEU A 61 -1.01 -6.04 5.60
CA LEU A 61 -2.12 -5.12 5.39
C LEU A 61 -3.48 -5.76 5.70
N LYS A 62 -3.65 -7.06 5.40
CA LYS A 62 -4.87 -7.81 5.70
C LYS A 62 -5.05 -7.99 7.20
N ASN A 63 -3.98 -8.38 7.91
CA ASN A 63 -3.97 -8.49 9.37
C ASN A 63 -4.25 -7.16 10.07
N ALA A 64 -3.78 -6.05 9.48
CA ALA A 64 -4.06 -4.68 9.94
C ALA A 64 -5.45 -4.15 9.53
N LYS A 65 -6.26 -4.94 8.81
CA LYS A 65 -7.58 -4.54 8.27
C LYS A 65 -7.54 -3.33 7.34
N ILE A 66 -6.40 -3.11 6.69
CA ILE A 66 -6.22 -2.11 5.65
C ILE A 66 -6.77 -2.61 4.33
N ILE A 67 -6.66 -3.91 4.07
CA ILE A 67 -7.36 -4.55 2.95
C ILE A 67 -8.40 -5.52 3.50
N GLY A 68 -9.48 -5.71 2.76
CA GLY A 68 -10.61 -6.55 3.17
C GLY A 68 -10.19 -7.98 3.53
N GLU A 69 -10.75 -8.51 4.61
CA GLU A 69 -10.45 -9.87 5.12
C GLU A 69 -10.80 -10.98 4.11
N SER A 70 -11.72 -10.73 3.19
CA SER A 70 -12.08 -11.65 2.11
C SER A 70 -11.17 -11.56 0.89
N TYR A 71 -10.22 -10.63 0.83
CA TYR A 71 -9.30 -10.50 -0.31
C TYR A 71 -8.39 -11.73 -0.40
N GLU A 72 -8.37 -12.37 -1.56
CA GLU A 72 -7.50 -13.50 -1.85
C GLU A 72 -6.12 -12.98 -2.30
N ILE A 73 -5.11 -13.21 -1.46
CA ILE A 73 -3.74 -12.78 -1.76
C ILE A 73 -3.22 -13.58 -2.96
N PRO A 74 -2.69 -12.91 -4.01
CA PRO A 74 -2.23 -13.59 -5.21
C PRO A 74 -1.05 -14.52 -4.94
N GLN A 75 -0.98 -15.61 -5.71
CA GLN A 75 0.12 -16.56 -5.62
C GLN A 75 1.41 -16.00 -6.25
N LYS A 76 2.54 -16.57 -5.84
CA LYS A 76 3.84 -16.22 -6.41
C LYS A 76 3.86 -16.47 -7.92
N GLY A 77 4.21 -15.44 -8.69
CA GLY A 77 4.25 -15.49 -10.16
C GLY A 77 2.96 -15.04 -10.84
N SER A 78 1.90 -14.77 -10.07
CA SER A 78 0.69 -14.11 -10.58
C SER A 78 0.89 -12.60 -10.75
N ASN A 79 0.08 -11.99 -11.61
CA ASN A 79 -0.01 -10.53 -11.72
C ASN A 79 -0.82 -9.97 -10.54
N LEU A 80 -0.36 -8.84 -9.99
CA LEU A 80 -1.11 -8.08 -9.00
C LEU A 80 -1.97 -7.04 -9.70
N ASP A 81 -3.30 -7.13 -9.54
CA ASP A 81 -4.22 -6.08 -9.98
C ASP A 81 -4.56 -5.16 -8.79
N LEU A 82 -4.02 -3.93 -8.82
CA LEU A 82 -4.22 -2.94 -7.77
C LEU A 82 -5.69 -2.55 -7.61
N HIS A 83 -6.49 -2.53 -8.69
CA HIS A 83 -7.90 -2.14 -8.64
C HIS A 83 -8.79 -3.20 -8.00
N SER A 84 -8.31 -4.45 -7.94
CA SER A 84 -9.01 -5.55 -7.27
C SER A 84 -8.91 -5.52 -5.74
N ILE A 85 -7.98 -4.74 -5.18
CA ILE A 85 -7.67 -4.75 -3.74
C ILE A 85 -8.68 -3.88 -2.97
N PRO A 86 -9.50 -4.46 -2.07
CA PRO A 86 -10.50 -3.70 -1.33
C PRO A 86 -9.85 -2.95 -0.16
N MET A 87 -9.32 -1.76 -0.44
CA MET A 87 -8.67 -0.89 0.54
C MET A 87 -9.66 -0.28 1.54
N ASN A 88 -9.19 -0.04 2.76
CA ASN A 88 -9.87 0.76 3.76
C ASN A 88 -10.01 2.21 3.24
N GLU A 89 -11.25 2.67 3.10
CA GLU A 89 -11.55 3.96 2.48
C GLU A 89 -11.00 5.15 3.26
N GLU A 90 -10.93 5.07 4.59
CA GLU A 90 -10.39 6.14 5.44
C GLU A 90 -8.90 6.31 5.18
N LEU A 91 -8.14 5.21 5.26
CA LEU A 91 -6.71 5.24 4.98
C LEU A 91 -6.43 5.65 3.53
N ALA A 92 -7.17 5.12 2.55
CA ALA A 92 -6.99 5.50 1.16
C ALA A 92 -7.14 7.02 0.96
N LYS A 93 -8.15 7.64 1.57
CA LYS A 93 -8.31 9.10 1.55
C LYS A 93 -7.15 9.83 2.21
N GLU A 94 -6.66 9.36 3.36
CA GLU A 94 -5.49 9.95 4.04
C GLU A 94 -4.21 9.85 3.19
N LEU A 95 -4.01 8.74 2.48
CA LEU A 95 -2.84 8.53 1.62
C LEU A 95 -2.88 9.35 0.33
N LEU A 96 -4.08 9.67 -0.17
CA LEU A 96 -4.31 10.47 -1.39
C LEU A 96 -4.31 11.97 -1.14
N GLN A 97 -4.37 12.42 0.11
CA GLN A 97 -4.22 13.84 0.42
C GLN A 97 -2.80 14.28 0.05
N GLU A 98 -2.71 15.17 -0.93
CA GLU A 98 -1.46 15.89 -1.22
C GLU A 98 -1.05 16.65 0.05
N ASN A 99 0.17 16.36 0.53
CA ASN A 99 0.79 17.08 1.64
C ASN A 99 1.76 18.12 1.12
#